data_AF-A0A329XLV9-F1
#
_entry.id   AF-A0A329XLV9-F1
#
_cell.length_a   1.000
_cell.length_b   1.000
_cell.length_c   1.000
_cell.angle_alpha   90.00
_cell.angle_beta   90.00
_cell.angle_gamma   90.00
#
_symmetry.space_group_name_H-M   'P 1'
#
loop_
_entity.id
_entity.type
_entity.pdbx_description
1 polymer ?
#
loop_
_entity_poly.entity_id
_entity_poly.type
_entity_poly.pdbx_seq_one_letter_code
_entity_poly.pdbx_strand_id
1 'polypeptide(L)'
;MDAHEVMPSPSRTLAETVARHFDGASVTEEGECVTVHLGAGLPAIDCFVEPIIPRRPASAFAWMSIRGAVMGRSGALVTASGYGDTDLEAVVAAGCNWACAFGPVLLTALGHPERIRTPAPDVEQYDATVGGRRYRITTGGLDRGINVPVEEVASFRAELGGSCALTRRVLESGTIPATRLDDVVSLGTFLAVGPRVSAEVKLGAADWPAATAVLSRLPSAEPGVRMLREWALLVSLEPAPPLTRDGLQSTLNLLRHCRDNPDSEAWWLGGRTHGMQLGDTAPADADLPEDMRRFMATVASSGAGPGYGLNVRREESGWVHLADAGCGAEWVLELAENIVWLDARACDGSMVPVASSFTGWYESWLDNAIRNGGPFAKWSYEVDAAYKMLADAVDKVGPDAAHDLVRTVKIREPGGSLVGPCHACQRVYYRYQIPSTVFRLD
;
A
#
# COMPACT_ATOMS: atom_id res chain seq x y z
N MET A 1 29.06 18.45 38.08
CA MET A 1 27.92 17.54 37.95
C MET A 1 27.12 18.11 36.79
N ASP A 2 27.56 17.78 35.58
CA ASP A 2 27.01 18.38 34.36
C ASP A 2 25.59 17.88 34.13
N ALA A 3 24.73 18.81 33.74
CA ALA A 3 23.37 18.50 33.33
C ALA A 3 23.45 17.59 32.10
N HIS A 4 23.35 16.29 32.32
CA HIS A 4 22.94 15.37 31.26
C HIS A 4 21.56 15.85 30.81
N GLU A 5 21.56 16.58 29.69
CA GLU A 5 20.34 16.90 28.95
C GLU A 5 19.73 15.56 28.54
N VAL A 6 18.77 15.10 29.34
CA VAL A 6 18.01 13.89 29.05
C VAL A 6 17.25 14.21 27.78
N MET A 7 17.69 13.62 26.67
CA MET A 7 16.99 13.72 25.40
C MET A 7 15.50 13.41 25.65
N PRO A 8 14.57 14.23 25.12
CA PRO A 8 13.18 13.82 24.98
C PRO A 8 13.07 12.44 24.31
N SER A 9 11.90 11.83 24.25
CA SER A 9 11.77 10.56 23.52
C SER A 9 12.39 10.69 22.10
N PRO A 10 13.11 9.67 21.58
CA PRO A 10 13.72 9.75 20.26
C PRO A 10 12.74 10.17 19.16
N SER A 11 11.50 9.66 19.19
CA SER A 11 10.43 10.03 18.27
C SER A 11 10.02 11.50 18.39
N ARG A 12 10.01 12.08 19.61
CA ARG A 12 9.75 13.50 19.80
C ARG A 12 10.87 14.37 19.27
N THR A 13 12.12 14.00 19.54
CA THR A 13 13.30 14.69 19.01
C THR A 13 13.32 14.67 17.49
N LEU A 14 12.95 13.55 16.87
CA LEU A 14 12.77 13.41 15.43
C LEU A 14 11.68 14.37 14.91
N ALA A 15 10.48 14.35 15.49
CA ALA A 15 9.36 15.19 15.07
C ALA A 15 9.66 16.69 15.18
N GLU A 16 10.25 17.13 16.30
CA GLU A 16 10.66 18.52 16.49
C GLU A 16 11.75 18.95 15.50
N THR A 17 12.69 18.06 15.20
CA THR A 17 13.71 18.30 14.18
C THR A 17 13.06 18.51 12.82
N VAL A 18 12.17 17.60 12.42
CA VAL A 18 11.45 17.66 11.13
C VAL A 18 10.60 18.93 11.03
N ALA A 19 9.83 19.26 12.07
CA ALA A 19 8.97 20.45 12.08
C ALA A 19 9.76 21.75 11.86
N ARG A 20 11.00 21.85 12.34
CA ARG A 20 11.83 23.06 12.16
C ARG A 20 12.18 23.37 10.69
N HIS A 21 12.07 22.38 9.79
CA HIS A 21 12.31 22.56 8.36
C HIS A 21 11.12 23.14 7.58
N PHE A 22 9.96 23.31 8.21
CA PHE A 22 8.75 23.75 7.53
C PHE A 22 8.09 24.95 8.23
N ASP A 23 7.71 25.95 7.44
CA ASP A 23 7.03 27.13 7.95
C ASP A 23 5.59 26.82 8.40
N GLY A 24 5.32 27.15 9.66
CA GLY A 24 4.01 26.93 10.29
C GLY A 24 3.76 25.49 10.76
N ALA A 25 4.77 24.61 10.73
CA ALA A 25 4.62 23.26 11.25
C ALA A 25 4.59 23.23 12.78
N SER A 26 3.81 22.30 13.34
CA SER A 26 3.70 22.08 14.78
C SER A 26 3.80 20.59 15.11
N VAL A 27 4.04 20.27 16.39
CA VAL A 27 4.14 18.89 16.86
C VAL A 27 3.09 18.65 17.94
N THR A 28 2.38 17.53 17.83
CA THR A 28 1.50 17.02 18.89
C THR A 28 1.95 15.64 19.32
N GLU A 29 1.62 15.27 20.55
CA GLU A 29 1.93 13.96 21.13
C GLU A 29 0.67 13.41 21.79
N GLU A 30 0.21 12.25 21.31
CA GLU A 30 -0.97 11.54 21.83
C GLU A 30 -0.58 10.07 22.09
N GLY A 31 -0.43 9.72 23.38
CA GLY A 31 0.08 8.40 23.76
C GLY A 31 1.52 8.20 23.27
N GLU A 32 1.75 7.16 22.48
CA GLU A 32 3.06 6.86 21.87
C GLU A 32 3.22 7.48 20.47
N CYS A 33 2.18 8.11 19.93
CA CYS A 33 2.19 8.72 18.61
C CYS A 33 2.68 10.17 18.70
N VAL A 34 3.79 10.48 18.03
CA VAL A 34 4.26 11.85 17.86
C VAL A 34 4.04 12.27 16.41
N THR A 35 3.27 13.34 16.20
CA THR A 35 2.81 13.74 14.87
C THR A 35 3.23 15.17 14.56
N VAL A 36 3.83 15.37 13.38
CA VAL A 36 4.11 16.68 12.79
C VAL A 36 2.92 17.11 11.93
N HIS A 37 2.35 18.27 12.21
CA HIS A 37 1.31 18.90 11.41
C HIS A 37 1.93 19.98 10.54
N LEU A 38 1.84 19.83 9.21
CA LEU A 38 2.43 20.79 8.26
C LEU A 38 1.58 22.06 8.06
N GLY A 39 0.32 22.02 8.49
CA GLY A 39 -0.65 23.09 8.33
C GLY A 39 -2.03 22.57 7.92
N ALA A 40 -3.03 23.45 7.91
CA ALA A 40 -4.39 23.09 7.52
C ALA A 40 -4.45 22.61 6.06
N GLY A 41 -5.13 21.48 5.82
CA GLY A 41 -5.28 20.88 4.49
C GLY A 41 -4.05 20.13 3.96
N LEU A 42 -2.95 20.11 4.72
CA LEU A 42 -1.74 19.34 4.39
C LEU A 42 -1.71 17.99 5.13
N PRO A 43 -0.95 17.01 4.63
CA PRO A 43 -0.75 15.75 5.34
C PRO A 43 -0.08 15.95 6.70
N ALA A 44 -0.38 15.04 7.63
CA ALA A 44 0.33 14.90 8.89
C ALA A 44 1.39 13.79 8.78
N ILE A 45 2.44 13.88 9.59
CA ILE A 45 3.56 12.94 9.57
C ILE A 45 3.75 12.33 10.97
N ASP A 46 3.40 11.06 11.11
CA ASP A 46 3.66 10.30 12.32
C ASP A 46 5.12 9.85 12.33
N CYS A 47 5.82 10.20 13.39
CA CYS A 47 7.25 10.04 13.55
C CYS A 47 7.55 8.91 14.55
N PHE A 48 8.33 7.93 14.14
CA PHE A 48 8.79 6.85 15.01
C PHE A 48 10.27 6.57 14.79
N VAL A 49 11.01 6.38 15.89
CA VAL A 49 12.41 5.94 15.86
C VAL A 49 12.49 4.54 16.46
N GLU A 50 13.11 3.61 15.72
CA GLU A 50 13.36 2.27 16.25
C GLU A 50 14.23 2.30 17.52
N PRO A 51 14.11 1.30 18.41
CA PRO A 51 14.99 1.19 19.57
C PRO A 51 16.47 1.28 19.17
N ILE A 52 17.15 2.31 19.68
CA ILE A 52 18.56 2.55 19.37
C ILE A 52 19.40 1.49 20.05
N ILE A 53 20.17 0.74 19.25
CA ILE A 53 21.10 -0.26 19.75
C ILE A 53 22.34 0.47 20.30
N PRO A 54 22.77 0.23 21.55
CA PRO A 54 23.91 0.92 22.16
C PRO A 54 25.25 0.46 21.55
N ARG A 55 25.57 1.01 20.38
CA ARG A 55 26.81 0.80 19.62
C ARG A 55 27.38 2.14 19.19
N ARG A 56 28.69 2.19 18.91
CA ARG A 56 29.36 3.37 18.34
C ARG A 56 29.95 3.07 16.96
N PRO A 57 29.82 3.99 15.98
CA PRO A 57 29.00 5.21 16.04
C PRO A 57 27.51 4.90 16.25
N ALA A 58 26.79 5.82 16.90
CA ALA A 58 25.36 5.68 17.13
C ALA A 58 24.61 5.72 15.80
N SER A 59 23.49 5.01 15.71
CA SER A 59 22.65 4.98 14.52
C SER A 59 21.18 5.01 14.91
N ALA A 60 20.42 5.88 14.28
CA ALA A 60 18.98 5.96 14.42
C ALA A 60 18.31 5.63 13.08
N PHE A 61 17.24 4.84 13.13
CA PHE A 61 16.41 4.53 11.98
C PHE A 61 15.01 5.10 12.21
N ALA A 62 14.62 6.04 11.34
CA ALA A 62 13.39 6.80 11.44
C ALA A 62 12.35 6.30 10.44
N TRP A 63 11.13 6.10 10.93
CA TRP A 63 9.94 5.76 10.18
C TRP A 63 9.01 6.96 10.14
N MET A 64 8.66 7.42 8.93
CA MET A 64 7.78 8.58 8.72
C MET A 64 6.54 8.11 7.98
N SER A 65 5.42 8.02 8.70
CA SER A 65 4.12 7.64 8.15
C SER A 65 3.31 8.89 7.84
N ILE A 66 3.10 9.15 6.55
CA ILE A 66 2.44 10.36 6.05
C ILE A 66 0.98 10.03 5.74
N ARG A 67 0.04 10.75 6.36
CA ARG A 67 -1.39 10.44 6.29
C ARG A 67 -2.25 11.67 6.07
N GLY A 68 -3.42 11.46 5.47
CA GLY A 68 -4.44 12.49 5.29
C GLY A 68 -4.26 13.36 4.04
N ALA A 69 -5.13 14.36 3.90
CA ALA A 69 -5.23 15.22 2.73
C ALA A 69 -5.30 14.41 1.42
N VAL A 70 -4.62 14.87 0.37
CA VAL A 70 -4.61 14.24 -0.96
C VAL A 70 -3.78 12.95 -1.04
N MET A 71 -3.11 12.53 0.05
CA MET A 71 -2.36 11.26 0.08
C MET A 71 -3.29 10.03 0.15
N GLY A 72 -4.59 10.25 0.34
CA GLY A 72 -5.59 9.20 0.48
C GLY A 72 -5.42 8.39 1.78
N ARG A 73 -6.22 7.34 1.93
CA ARG A 73 -6.16 6.46 3.12
C ARG A 73 -4.91 5.58 3.17
N SER A 74 -4.27 5.30 2.04
CA SER A 74 -3.04 4.51 1.99
C SER A 74 -1.83 5.26 2.56
N GLY A 75 -1.85 6.60 2.47
CA GLY A 75 -0.72 7.43 2.88
C GLY A 75 0.59 7.06 2.17
N ALA A 76 1.70 7.32 2.85
CA ALA A 76 3.04 6.90 2.46
C ALA A 76 3.86 6.50 3.68
N LEU A 77 4.81 5.57 3.50
CA LEU A 77 5.84 5.26 4.48
C LEU A 77 7.20 5.55 3.87
N VAL A 78 7.94 6.49 4.47
CA VAL A 78 9.26 6.91 4.00
C VAL A 78 10.24 6.82 5.16
N THR A 79 11.38 6.17 4.94
CA THR A 79 12.38 5.95 5.99
C THR A 79 13.64 6.76 5.73
N ALA A 80 14.34 7.10 6.81
CA ALA A 80 15.66 7.70 6.77
C ALA A 80 16.51 7.18 7.92
N SER A 81 17.82 7.21 7.75
CA SER A 81 18.77 6.91 8.83
C SER A 81 19.66 8.10 9.13
N GLY A 82 20.16 8.12 10.35
CA GLY A 82 21.13 9.09 10.83
C GLY A 82 22.19 8.41 11.68
N TYR A 83 23.37 9.01 11.70
CA TYR A 83 24.54 8.52 12.41
C TYR A 83 25.21 9.68 13.14
N GLY A 84 25.78 9.41 14.30
CA GLY A 84 26.45 10.42 15.12
C GLY A 84 27.29 9.79 16.22
N ASP A 85 28.01 10.61 16.97
CA ASP A 85 28.79 10.17 18.13
C ASP A 85 27.86 9.93 19.34
N THR A 86 26.71 10.61 19.35
CA THR A 86 25.63 10.42 20.33
C THR A 86 24.33 9.97 19.70
N ASP A 87 23.46 9.37 20.51
CA ASP A 87 22.12 8.93 20.08
C ASP A 87 21.27 10.14 19.64
N LEU A 88 21.40 11.28 20.32
CA LEU A 88 20.77 12.55 19.95
C LEU A 88 21.21 13.02 18.56
N GLU A 89 22.53 13.04 18.31
CA GLU A 89 23.06 13.41 16.99
C GLU A 89 22.57 12.48 15.89
N ALA A 90 22.51 11.18 16.15
CA ALA A 90 22.00 10.21 15.19
C ALA A 90 20.52 10.44 14.86
N VAL A 91 19.67 10.75 15.85
CA VAL A 91 18.24 11.06 15.65
C VAL A 91 18.07 12.38 14.89
N VAL A 92 18.79 13.43 15.28
CA VAL A 92 18.75 14.73 14.59
C VAL A 92 19.21 14.58 13.15
N ALA A 93 20.29 13.82 12.91
CA ALA A 93 20.76 13.54 11.56
C ALA A 93 19.70 12.80 10.72
N ALA A 94 18.99 11.83 11.30
CA ALA A 94 17.91 11.12 10.61
C ALA A 94 16.77 12.08 10.21
N GLY A 95 16.36 12.95 11.14
CA GLY A 95 15.34 13.98 10.90
C GLY A 95 15.74 14.98 9.82
N CYS A 96 16.95 15.54 9.90
CA CYS A 96 17.48 16.46 8.90
C CYS A 96 17.60 15.80 7.51
N ASN A 97 18.11 14.57 7.45
CA ASN A 97 18.23 13.82 6.19
C ASN A 97 16.87 13.64 5.53
N TRP A 98 15.86 13.23 6.30
CA TRP A 98 14.50 13.07 5.79
C TRP A 98 13.89 14.40 5.37
N ALA A 99 13.95 15.41 6.23
CA ALA A 99 13.30 16.70 6.00
C ALA A 99 13.91 17.46 4.83
N CYS A 100 15.23 17.35 4.61
CA CYS A 100 15.89 17.98 3.48
C CYS A 100 15.69 17.22 2.16
N ALA A 101 15.64 15.89 2.17
CA ALA A 101 15.50 15.09 0.94
C ALA A 101 14.05 14.93 0.48
N PHE A 102 13.12 14.71 1.42
CA PHE A 102 11.76 14.27 1.12
C PHE A 102 10.69 15.30 1.50
N GLY A 103 10.95 16.16 2.48
CA GLY A 103 10.09 17.32 2.77
C GLY A 103 9.78 18.19 1.56
N PRO A 104 10.80 18.62 0.78
CA PRO A 104 10.62 19.38 -0.44
C PRO A 104 9.81 18.66 -1.51
N VAL A 105 9.98 17.34 -1.67
CA VAL A 105 9.20 16.52 -2.61
C VAL A 105 7.72 16.60 -2.25
N LEU A 106 7.40 16.41 -0.96
CA LEU A 106 6.02 16.47 -0.47
C LEU A 106 5.39 17.84 -0.73
N LEU A 107 6.01 18.90 -0.24
CA LEU A 107 5.40 20.23 -0.33
C LEU A 107 5.37 20.78 -1.76
N THR A 108 6.38 20.48 -2.59
CA THR A 108 6.39 20.90 -4.00
C THR A 108 5.30 20.19 -4.79
N ALA A 109 5.12 18.88 -4.61
CA ALA A 109 4.07 18.12 -5.29
C ALA A 109 2.67 18.62 -4.93
N LEU A 110 2.49 19.09 -3.69
CA LEU A 110 1.24 19.62 -3.17
C LEU A 110 1.03 21.11 -3.47
N GLY A 111 1.94 21.75 -4.19
CA GLY A 111 1.81 23.17 -4.56
C GLY A 111 2.12 24.15 -3.42
N HIS A 112 2.88 23.72 -2.43
CA HIS A 112 3.28 24.51 -1.25
C HIS A 112 4.80 24.68 -1.06
N PRO A 113 5.60 24.93 -2.12
CA PRO A 113 7.06 25.05 -1.99
C PRO A 113 7.49 26.24 -1.11
N GLU A 114 6.64 27.25 -0.94
CA GLU A 114 6.88 28.43 -0.10
C GLU A 114 7.06 28.08 1.38
N ARG A 115 6.63 26.90 1.81
CA ARG A 115 6.74 26.43 3.20
C ARG A 115 8.06 25.72 3.49
N ILE A 116 8.91 25.49 2.49
CA ILE A 116 10.17 24.76 2.61
C ILE A 116 11.25 25.73 3.10
N ARG A 117 11.94 25.39 4.22
CA ARG A 117 13.09 26.18 4.71
C ARG A 117 14.43 25.69 4.20
N THR A 118 14.48 24.49 3.63
CA THR A 118 15.71 23.95 3.02
C THR A 118 16.12 24.84 1.84
N PRO A 119 17.33 25.41 1.84
CA PRO A 119 17.79 26.26 0.74
C PRO A 119 18.06 25.41 -0.51
N ALA A 120 17.56 25.88 -1.66
CA ALA A 120 17.77 25.23 -2.97
C ALA A 120 17.58 23.70 -2.93
N PRO A 121 16.39 23.20 -2.56
CA PRO A 121 16.16 21.77 -2.41
C PRO A 121 16.32 21.05 -3.76
N ASP A 122 16.94 19.87 -3.73
CA ASP A 122 17.10 19.01 -4.90
C ASP A 122 15.79 18.25 -5.17
N VAL A 123 14.94 18.86 -6.00
CA VAL A 123 13.66 18.30 -6.41
C VAL A 123 13.55 18.37 -7.93
N GLU A 124 13.24 17.23 -8.55
CA GLU A 124 12.98 17.14 -9.98
C GLU A 124 11.48 16.99 -10.24
N GLN A 125 10.98 17.67 -11.27
CA GLN A 125 9.61 17.51 -11.76
C GLN A 125 9.58 17.17 -13.25
N TYR A 126 8.78 16.16 -13.61
CA TYR A 126 8.57 15.78 -15.00
C TYR A 126 7.20 15.11 -15.19
N ASP A 127 6.73 15.07 -16.42
CA ASP A 127 5.50 14.36 -16.79
C ASP A 127 5.85 12.97 -17.31
N ALA A 128 5.06 11.96 -16.92
CA ALA A 128 5.13 10.63 -17.52
C ALA A 128 3.75 9.98 -17.63
N THR A 129 3.65 8.97 -18.49
CA THR A 129 2.45 8.14 -18.63
C THR A 129 2.68 6.81 -17.92
N VAL A 130 1.81 6.49 -16.96
CA VAL A 130 1.84 5.25 -16.17
C VAL A 130 0.50 4.54 -16.39
N GLY A 131 0.54 3.30 -16.87
CA GLY A 131 -0.68 2.52 -17.14
C GLY A 131 -1.69 3.22 -18.07
N GLY A 132 -1.21 4.06 -19.00
CA GLY A 132 -2.06 4.82 -19.92
C GLY A 132 -2.63 6.13 -19.35
N ARG A 133 -2.29 6.51 -18.11
CA ARG A 133 -2.70 7.77 -17.48
C ARG A 133 -1.50 8.69 -17.28
N ARG A 134 -1.67 9.99 -17.55
CA ARG A 134 -0.62 11.00 -17.34
C ARG A 134 -0.55 11.46 -15.89
N TYR A 135 0.68 11.58 -15.40
CA TYR A 135 1.00 12.07 -14.07
C TYR A 135 2.10 13.13 -14.13
N ARG A 136 2.03 14.10 -13.22
CA ARG A 136 3.18 14.91 -12.83
C ARG A 136 3.90 14.21 -11.70
N ILE A 137 5.17 13.90 -11.92
CA ILE A 137 6.04 13.28 -10.95
C ILE A 137 6.89 14.37 -10.30
N THR A 138 6.91 14.39 -8.98
CA THR A 138 7.84 15.19 -8.18
C THR A 138 8.71 14.21 -7.40
N THR A 139 10.03 14.31 -7.50
CA THR A 139 10.95 13.34 -6.90
C THR A 139 12.19 13.98 -6.30
N GLY A 140 12.78 13.31 -5.32
CA GLY A 140 14.02 13.68 -4.65
C GLY A 140 14.69 12.45 -4.07
N GLY A 141 15.95 12.58 -3.70
CA GLY A 141 16.81 11.45 -3.35
C GLY A 141 17.63 11.64 -2.08
N LEU A 142 18.02 10.52 -1.49
CA LEU A 142 18.96 10.43 -0.38
C LEU A 142 19.95 9.30 -0.64
N ASP A 143 21.22 9.66 -0.81
CA ASP A 143 22.29 8.73 -1.13
C ASP A 143 23.25 8.52 0.03
N ARG A 144 23.77 7.29 0.12
CA ARG A 144 24.73 6.86 1.14
C ARG A 144 25.73 5.86 0.58
N GLY A 145 26.93 5.85 1.15
CA GLY A 145 27.98 4.87 0.88
C GLY A 145 28.39 4.17 2.16
N ILE A 146 28.67 2.86 2.08
CA ILE A 146 29.34 2.10 3.14
C ILE A 146 30.69 1.66 2.60
N ASN A 147 31.77 2.15 3.22
CA ASN A 147 33.14 1.94 2.74
C ASN A 147 33.35 2.40 1.28
N VAL A 148 32.58 3.41 0.85
CA VAL A 148 32.62 4.03 -0.48
C VAL A 148 32.48 5.55 -0.28
N PRO A 149 33.35 6.38 -0.89
CA PRO A 149 33.24 7.84 -0.82
C PRO A 149 31.96 8.37 -1.47
N VAL A 150 31.50 9.55 -1.05
CA VAL A 150 30.26 10.17 -1.57
C VAL A 150 30.34 10.47 -3.06
N GLU A 151 31.53 10.81 -3.56
CA GLU A 151 31.79 11.11 -4.97
C GLU A 151 31.57 9.87 -5.85
N GLU A 152 31.93 8.69 -5.34
CA GLU A 152 31.73 7.43 -6.04
C GLU A 152 30.26 7.00 -6.04
N VAL A 153 29.53 7.27 -4.96
CA VAL A 153 28.07 7.09 -4.93
C VAL A 153 27.39 8.02 -5.93
N ALA A 154 27.83 9.28 -6.02
CA ALA A 154 27.32 10.25 -6.99
C ALA A 154 27.64 9.85 -8.44
N SER A 155 28.86 9.35 -8.71
CA SER A 155 29.23 8.80 -10.03
C SER A 155 28.33 7.62 -10.39
N PHE A 156 28.11 6.70 -9.46
CA PHE A 156 27.21 5.56 -9.66
C PHE A 156 25.78 5.99 -9.97
N ARG A 157 25.24 6.99 -9.25
CA ARG A 157 23.94 7.59 -9.56
C ARG A 157 23.91 8.17 -10.98
N ALA A 158 24.94 8.92 -11.37
CA ALA A 158 25.03 9.51 -12.70
C ALA A 158 25.03 8.43 -13.79
N GLU A 159 25.79 7.34 -13.61
CA GLU A 159 25.83 6.19 -14.52
C GLU A 159 24.47 5.48 -14.65
N LEU A 160 23.68 5.43 -13.58
CA LEU A 160 22.34 4.82 -13.61
C LEU A 160 21.28 5.68 -14.29
N GLY A 161 21.55 6.98 -14.51
CA GLY A 161 20.62 7.92 -15.15
C GLY A 161 20.33 9.21 -14.37
N GLY A 162 21.06 9.49 -13.28
CA GLY A 162 20.98 10.76 -12.55
C GLY A 162 20.02 10.77 -11.34
N SER A 163 19.49 11.96 -11.03
CA SER A 163 18.69 12.28 -9.83
C SER A 163 17.45 11.40 -9.63
N CYS A 164 16.83 10.94 -10.71
CA CYS A 164 15.60 10.14 -10.70
C CYS A 164 15.76 8.75 -11.33
N ALA A 165 17.00 8.24 -11.37
CA ALA A 165 17.35 7.01 -12.07
C ALA A 165 16.53 5.79 -11.64
N LEU A 166 16.28 5.61 -10.33
CA LEU A 166 15.52 4.46 -9.84
C LEU A 166 14.03 4.60 -10.16
N THR A 167 13.48 5.79 -9.89
CA THR A 167 12.07 6.11 -10.13
C THR A 167 11.73 5.95 -11.60
N ARG A 168 12.51 6.55 -12.52
CA ARG A 168 12.28 6.41 -13.97
C ARG A 168 12.35 4.96 -14.42
N ARG A 169 13.37 4.22 -14.00
CA ARG A 169 13.53 2.80 -14.32
C ARG A 169 12.32 1.97 -13.86
N VAL A 170 11.77 2.26 -12.69
CA VAL A 170 10.58 1.57 -12.17
C VAL A 170 9.34 1.95 -13.00
N LEU A 171 9.13 3.23 -13.31
CA LEU A 171 7.98 3.68 -14.09
C LEU A 171 8.00 3.16 -15.54
N GLU A 172 9.16 3.21 -16.18
CA GLU A 172 9.36 2.76 -17.57
C GLU A 172 9.28 1.23 -17.73
N SER A 173 9.43 0.48 -16.64
CA SER A 173 9.35 -0.99 -16.69
C SER A 173 7.93 -1.53 -16.86
N GLY A 174 6.90 -0.68 -16.77
CA GLY A 174 5.49 -1.08 -16.85
C GLY A 174 5.00 -1.88 -15.62
N THR A 175 5.77 -1.89 -14.54
CA THR A 175 5.44 -2.62 -13.30
C THR A 175 4.62 -1.79 -12.30
N ILE A 176 4.40 -0.50 -12.59
CA ILE A 176 3.52 0.37 -11.82
C ILE A 176 2.19 0.52 -12.57
N PRO A 177 1.06 0.07 -12.00
CA PRO A 177 -0.25 0.25 -12.61
C PRO A 177 -0.74 1.69 -12.43
N ALA A 178 -1.65 2.14 -13.31
CA ALA A 178 -2.38 3.38 -13.09
C ALA A 178 -3.39 3.20 -11.96
N THR A 179 -3.43 4.17 -11.04
CA THR A 179 -4.51 4.29 -10.06
C THR A 179 -5.76 4.90 -10.68
N ARG A 180 -6.91 4.62 -10.08
CA ARG A 180 -8.24 5.03 -10.57
C ARG A 180 -8.71 6.32 -9.92
N LEU A 181 -8.50 6.44 -8.62
CA LEU A 181 -8.75 7.64 -7.81
C LEU A 181 -7.73 8.75 -8.14
N ASP A 182 -8.11 9.97 -7.82
CA ASP A 182 -7.32 11.17 -8.05
C ASP A 182 -6.31 11.46 -6.91
N ASP A 183 -6.31 10.63 -5.88
CA ASP A 183 -5.35 10.70 -4.77
C ASP A 183 -3.90 10.62 -5.28
N VAL A 184 -3.02 11.41 -4.68
CA VAL A 184 -1.59 11.38 -4.96
C VAL A 184 -1.04 9.98 -4.67
N VAL A 185 -0.26 9.45 -5.61
CA VAL A 185 0.38 8.15 -5.47
C VAL A 185 1.81 8.33 -4.97
N SER A 186 2.14 7.68 -3.87
CA SER A 186 3.50 7.63 -3.33
C SER A 186 4.27 6.44 -3.93
N LEU A 187 5.47 6.69 -4.43
CA LEU A 187 6.39 5.68 -4.93
C LEU A 187 7.75 5.85 -4.25
N GLY A 188 8.10 4.92 -3.36
CA GLY A 188 9.42 4.85 -2.75
C GLY A 188 10.29 3.85 -3.50
N THR A 189 11.52 4.20 -3.82
CA THR A 189 12.51 3.27 -4.41
C THR A 189 13.80 3.30 -3.62
N PHE A 190 14.38 2.12 -3.43
CA PHE A 190 15.64 1.95 -2.74
C PHE A 190 16.46 0.86 -3.41
N LEU A 191 17.76 1.12 -3.52
CA LEU A 191 18.73 0.21 -4.09
C LEU A 191 20.02 0.29 -3.27
N ALA A 192 20.50 -0.85 -2.78
CA ALA A 192 21.83 -1.03 -2.23
C ALA A 192 22.63 -1.97 -3.13
N VAL A 193 23.73 -1.49 -3.70
CA VAL A 193 24.62 -2.27 -4.57
C VAL A 193 25.99 -2.42 -3.90
N GLY A 194 26.28 -3.64 -3.47
CA GLY A 194 27.60 -4.09 -3.03
C GLY A 194 27.87 -5.50 -3.57
N PRO A 195 28.55 -6.38 -2.78
CA PRO A 195 28.71 -7.81 -3.13
C PRO A 195 27.38 -8.51 -3.42
N ARG A 196 26.31 -8.02 -2.80
CA ARG A 196 24.92 -8.40 -3.08
C ARG A 196 24.12 -7.16 -3.39
N VAL A 197 23.10 -7.31 -4.22
CA VAL A 197 22.10 -6.28 -4.48
C VAL A 197 20.92 -6.50 -3.55
N SER A 198 20.48 -5.42 -2.92
CA SER A 198 19.23 -5.36 -2.17
C SER A 198 18.40 -4.22 -2.73
N ALA A 199 17.12 -4.45 -2.96
CA ALA A 199 16.21 -3.42 -3.46
C ALA A 199 14.88 -3.48 -2.73
N GLU A 200 14.23 -2.33 -2.67
CA GLU A 200 12.89 -2.16 -2.11
C GLU A 200 12.15 -1.15 -3.01
N VAL A 201 10.92 -1.49 -3.39
CA VAL A 201 9.99 -0.54 -3.98
C VAL A 201 8.72 -0.56 -3.16
N LYS A 202 8.23 0.62 -2.78
CA LYS A 202 6.95 0.79 -2.07
C LYS A 202 5.97 1.58 -2.93
N LEU A 203 4.75 1.07 -3.05
CA LEU A 203 3.63 1.76 -3.70
C LEU A 203 2.60 2.11 -2.62
N GLY A 204 2.43 3.40 -2.34
CA GLY A 204 1.79 3.86 -1.11
C GLY A 204 2.68 3.61 0.10
N ALA A 205 2.16 2.85 1.08
CA ALA A 205 2.90 2.42 2.27
C ALA A 205 3.34 0.94 2.23
N ALA A 206 2.97 0.19 1.19
CA ALA A 206 3.20 -1.24 1.08
C ALA A 206 4.32 -1.58 0.07
N ASP A 207 5.00 -2.71 0.30
CA ASP A 207 5.98 -3.24 -0.64
C ASP A 207 5.33 -3.66 -1.96
N TRP A 208 6.03 -3.43 -3.06
CA TRP A 208 5.57 -3.73 -4.42
C TRP A 208 6.57 -4.64 -5.16
N PRO A 209 6.45 -5.97 -4.98
CA PRO A 209 7.43 -6.94 -5.47
C PRO A 209 7.68 -6.89 -6.98
N ALA A 210 6.66 -6.58 -7.78
CA ALA A 210 6.78 -6.51 -9.24
C ALA A 210 7.85 -5.49 -9.68
N ALA A 211 7.87 -4.31 -9.05
CA ALA A 211 8.87 -3.28 -9.32
C ALA A 211 10.20 -3.55 -8.60
N THR A 212 10.17 -4.13 -7.39
CA THR A 212 11.39 -4.55 -6.68
C THR A 212 12.24 -5.49 -7.56
N ALA A 213 11.60 -6.42 -8.27
CA ALA A 213 12.28 -7.35 -9.18
C ALA A 213 13.03 -6.66 -10.33
N VAL A 214 12.64 -5.44 -10.71
CA VAL A 214 13.33 -4.65 -11.75
C VAL A 214 14.67 -4.14 -11.22
N LEU A 215 14.67 -3.60 -10.00
CA LEU A 215 15.87 -3.05 -9.38
C LEU A 215 16.83 -4.14 -8.91
N SER A 216 16.33 -5.27 -8.40
CA SER A 216 17.15 -6.40 -7.94
C SER A 216 17.96 -7.09 -9.04
N ARG A 217 17.67 -6.83 -10.32
CA ARG A 217 18.42 -7.37 -11.46
C ARG A 217 19.64 -6.54 -11.85
N LEU A 218 19.84 -5.38 -11.21
CA LEU A 218 21.05 -4.59 -11.42
C LEU A 218 22.29 -5.38 -10.99
N PRO A 219 23.44 -5.16 -11.64
CA PRO A 219 24.66 -5.88 -11.31
C PRO A 219 25.15 -5.51 -9.90
N SER A 220 25.80 -6.46 -9.23
CA SER A 220 26.58 -6.19 -8.02
C SER A 220 27.81 -5.35 -8.34
N ALA A 221 28.37 -4.70 -7.32
CA ALA A 221 29.60 -3.92 -7.43
C ALA A 221 30.47 -4.10 -6.20
N GLU A 222 31.78 -4.17 -6.38
CA GLU A 222 32.76 -4.22 -5.29
C GLU A 222 33.92 -3.24 -5.57
N PRO A 223 34.59 -2.73 -4.52
CA PRO A 223 34.31 -2.91 -3.09
C PRO A 223 33.19 -1.99 -2.56
N GLY A 224 32.75 -2.26 -1.33
CA GLY A 224 31.81 -1.43 -0.56
C GLY A 224 30.36 -1.49 -1.04
N VAL A 225 29.50 -0.62 -0.51
CA VAL A 225 28.06 -0.57 -0.83
C VAL A 225 27.64 0.86 -1.20
N ARG A 226 26.96 1.00 -2.34
CA ARG A 226 26.31 2.25 -2.79
C ARG A 226 24.82 2.12 -2.53
N MET A 227 24.26 3.02 -1.74
CA MET A 227 22.84 3.03 -1.36
C MET A 227 22.18 4.26 -1.93
N LEU A 228 21.20 4.06 -2.80
CA LEU A 228 20.41 5.10 -3.42
C LEU A 228 18.98 4.95 -2.93
N ARG A 229 18.39 6.03 -2.43
CA ARG A 229 16.95 6.10 -2.10
C ARG A 229 16.34 7.25 -2.86
N GLU A 230 15.18 7.02 -3.46
CA GLU A 230 14.36 8.06 -4.05
C GLU A 230 12.94 7.94 -3.52
N TRP A 231 12.26 9.08 -3.42
CA TRP A 231 10.85 9.12 -3.18
C TRP A 231 10.20 10.02 -4.22
N ALA A 232 9.07 9.56 -4.75
CA ALA A 232 8.33 10.25 -5.78
C ALA A 232 6.86 10.33 -5.42
N LEU A 233 6.26 11.48 -5.73
CA LEU A 233 4.82 11.70 -5.68
C LEU A 233 4.29 11.90 -7.10
N LEU A 234 3.29 11.11 -7.45
CA LEU A 234 2.62 11.13 -8.74
C LEU A 234 1.25 11.79 -8.56
N VAL A 235 1.11 12.98 -9.12
CA VAL A 235 -0.15 13.73 -9.15
C VAL A 235 -0.80 13.51 -10.51
N SER A 236 -2.03 12.99 -10.54
CA SER A 236 -2.73 12.75 -11.82
C SER A 236 -3.01 14.07 -12.55
N LEU A 237 -2.84 14.08 -13.87
CA LEU A 237 -3.09 15.24 -14.72
C LEU A 237 -4.40 15.15 -15.49
N GLU A 238 -5.01 13.97 -15.49
CA GLU A 238 -6.22 13.63 -16.21
C GLU A 238 -6.99 12.53 -15.47
N PRO A 239 -8.30 12.37 -15.73
CA PRO A 239 -9.09 11.27 -15.19
C PRO A 239 -8.52 9.90 -15.61
N ALA A 240 -8.83 8.86 -14.83
CA ALA A 240 -8.38 7.52 -15.18
C ALA A 240 -9.04 7.02 -16.48
N PRO A 241 -8.28 6.43 -17.43
CA PRO A 241 -8.84 5.94 -18.69
C PRO A 241 -9.78 4.75 -18.44
N PRO A 242 -10.83 4.51 -19.22
CA PRO A 242 -11.76 3.39 -18.99
C PRO A 242 -11.05 2.05 -18.81
N LEU A 243 -11.59 1.19 -17.94
CA LEU A 243 -11.07 -0.17 -17.78
C LEU A 243 -11.21 -0.95 -19.10
N THR A 244 -10.11 -1.59 -19.50
CA THR A 244 -10.07 -2.54 -20.61
C THR A 244 -9.70 -3.91 -20.08
N ARG A 245 -10.11 -4.97 -20.77
CA ARG A 245 -9.73 -6.34 -20.40
C ARG A 245 -8.21 -6.49 -20.25
N ASP A 246 -7.47 -6.05 -21.25
CA ASP A 246 -6.00 -6.19 -21.28
C ASP A 246 -5.33 -5.35 -20.17
N GLY A 247 -5.77 -4.11 -19.98
CA GLY A 247 -5.24 -3.24 -18.93
C GLY A 247 -5.50 -3.80 -17.53
N LEU A 248 -6.72 -4.27 -17.27
CA LEU A 248 -7.08 -4.88 -16.00
C LEU A 248 -6.33 -6.21 -15.77
N GLN A 249 -6.25 -7.08 -16.78
CA GLN A 249 -5.52 -8.34 -16.67
C GLN A 249 -4.02 -8.11 -16.46
N SER A 250 -3.44 -7.06 -17.05
CA SER A 250 -2.06 -6.65 -16.79
C SER A 250 -1.86 -6.26 -15.32
N THR A 251 -2.74 -5.44 -14.76
CA THR A 251 -2.70 -5.08 -13.33
C THR A 251 -2.84 -6.30 -12.42
N LEU A 252 -3.75 -7.22 -12.72
CA LEU A 252 -3.90 -8.47 -11.98
C LEU A 252 -2.64 -9.36 -12.05
N ASN A 253 -1.96 -9.41 -13.20
CA ASN A 253 -0.69 -10.11 -13.32
C ASN A 253 0.41 -9.50 -12.43
N LEU A 254 0.42 -8.18 -12.24
CA LEU A 254 1.33 -7.53 -11.29
C LEU A 254 0.98 -7.93 -9.85
N LEU A 255 -0.29 -7.84 -9.47
CA LEU A 255 -0.80 -8.22 -8.14
C LEU A 255 -0.53 -9.70 -7.79
N ARG A 256 -0.41 -10.59 -8.78
CA ARG A 256 -0.01 -11.99 -8.57
C ARG A 256 1.35 -12.13 -7.86
N HIS A 257 2.24 -11.14 -7.98
CA HIS A 257 3.54 -11.15 -7.29
C HIS A 257 3.41 -10.86 -5.79
N CYS A 258 2.25 -10.36 -5.34
CA CYS A 258 1.94 -10.12 -3.93
C CYS A 258 1.23 -11.31 -3.26
N ARG A 259 0.99 -12.42 -3.97
CA ARG A 259 0.15 -13.54 -3.51
C ARG A 259 0.56 -14.17 -2.19
N ASP A 260 1.85 -14.12 -1.86
CA ASP A 260 2.40 -14.73 -0.65
C ASP A 260 2.31 -13.81 0.57
N ASN A 261 1.97 -12.52 0.37
CA ASN A 261 1.71 -11.57 1.45
C ASN A 261 0.23 -11.67 1.87
N PRO A 262 -0.13 -12.20 3.05
CA PRO A 262 -1.53 -12.30 3.48
C PRO A 262 -2.25 -10.94 3.55
N ASP A 263 -1.48 -9.86 3.64
CA ASP A 263 -1.95 -8.49 3.81
C ASP A 263 -2.24 -7.79 2.47
N SER A 264 -1.86 -8.40 1.34
CA SER A 264 -2.09 -7.79 0.02
C SER A 264 -3.57 -7.85 -0.39
N GLU A 265 -3.93 -7.08 -1.44
CA GLU A 265 -5.34 -6.83 -1.81
C GLU A 265 -6.16 -6.22 -0.67
N ALA A 266 -5.44 -5.66 0.32
CA ALA A 266 -5.95 -5.23 1.59
C ALA A 266 -6.89 -6.26 2.24
N TRP A 267 -6.42 -7.52 2.26
CA TRP A 267 -7.00 -8.66 2.96
C TRP A 267 -8.19 -9.35 2.25
N TRP A 268 -8.40 -9.08 0.96
CA TRP A 268 -9.50 -9.62 0.17
C TRP A 268 -9.00 -10.53 -0.95
N LEU A 269 -9.25 -11.84 -0.81
CA LEU A 269 -8.57 -12.91 -1.54
C LEU A 269 -9.09 -13.17 -2.96
N GLY A 270 -10.04 -12.39 -3.45
CA GLY A 270 -10.84 -12.71 -4.63
C GLY A 270 -10.06 -12.68 -5.92
N GLY A 271 -9.01 -11.87 -6.01
CA GLY A 271 -8.04 -12.01 -7.09
C GLY A 271 -7.32 -13.37 -7.00
N ARG A 272 -6.85 -13.76 -5.83
CA ARG A 272 -6.03 -14.97 -5.61
C ARG A 272 -6.79 -16.27 -5.82
N THR A 273 -8.04 -16.35 -5.38
CA THR A 273 -8.86 -17.57 -5.54
C THR A 273 -9.04 -17.92 -7.01
N HIS A 274 -9.06 -16.90 -7.88
CA HIS A 274 -9.11 -17.04 -9.34
C HIS A 274 -7.72 -16.95 -9.99
N GLY A 275 -6.63 -17.13 -9.23
CA GLY A 275 -5.27 -17.07 -9.76
C GLY A 275 -4.89 -15.72 -10.40
N MET A 276 -5.59 -14.64 -10.06
CA MET A 276 -5.51 -13.31 -10.67
C MET A 276 -5.89 -13.32 -12.17
N GLN A 277 -6.88 -14.13 -12.54
CA GLN A 277 -7.37 -14.25 -13.91
C GLN A 277 -8.80 -13.77 -14.03
N LEU A 278 -9.05 -12.91 -15.02
CA LEU A 278 -10.41 -12.56 -15.43
C LEU A 278 -11.10 -13.75 -16.07
N GLY A 279 -12.38 -13.94 -15.76
CA GLY A 279 -13.25 -14.91 -16.42
C GLY A 279 -13.68 -14.43 -17.81
N ASP A 280 -14.64 -15.14 -18.40
CA ASP A 280 -15.18 -14.79 -19.72
C ASP A 280 -15.98 -13.48 -19.69
N THR A 281 -16.16 -12.89 -20.86
CA THR A 281 -17.14 -11.82 -21.09
C THR A 281 -18.51 -12.42 -21.37
N ALA A 282 -19.57 -11.73 -20.98
CA ALA A 282 -20.94 -12.16 -21.30
C ALA A 282 -21.78 -10.96 -21.75
N PRO A 283 -22.74 -11.18 -22.68
CA PRO A 283 -23.78 -10.17 -22.94
C PRO A 283 -24.56 -9.91 -21.65
N ALA A 284 -24.91 -8.64 -21.43
CA ALA A 284 -25.60 -8.19 -20.24
C ALA A 284 -27.01 -7.71 -20.60
N ASP A 285 -27.98 -7.99 -19.72
CA ASP A 285 -29.37 -7.63 -19.93
C ASP A 285 -29.55 -6.11 -20.03
N ALA A 286 -30.49 -5.66 -20.86
CA ALA A 286 -30.65 -4.26 -21.23
C ALA A 286 -31.03 -3.34 -20.05
N ASP A 287 -31.60 -3.90 -18.99
CA ASP A 287 -32.04 -3.24 -17.77
C ASP A 287 -30.96 -3.15 -16.69
N LEU A 288 -29.77 -3.75 -16.88
CA LEU A 288 -28.61 -3.49 -16.02
C LEU A 288 -28.02 -2.09 -16.29
N PRO A 289 -27.39 -1.41 -15.33
CA PRO A 289 -26.74 -0.11 -15.57
C PRO A 289 -25.71 -0.15 -16.69
N GLU A 290 -25.60 0.95 -17.45
CA GLU A 290 -24.75 1.00 -18.66
C GLU A 290 -23.29 0.62 -18.38
N ASP A 291 -22.76 1.09 -17.26
CA ASP A 291 -21.37 0.88 -16.88
C ASP A 291 -21.08 -0.61 -16.58
N MET A 292 -21.99 -1.28 -15.87
CA MET A 292 -21.96 -2.72 -15.65
C MET A 292 -22.11 -3.51 -16.95
N ARG A 293 -23.07 -3.14 -17.81
CA ARG A 293 -23.26 -3.81 -19.11
C ARG A 293 -22.00 -3.74 -19.97
N ARG A 294 -21.40 -2.55 -20.06
CA ARG A 294 -20.15 -2.35 -20.82
C ARG A 294 -19.02 -3.20 -20.22
N PHE A 295 -18.86 -3.21 -18.90
CA PHE A 295 -17.83 -3.99 -18.24
C PHE A 295 -18.00 -5.50 -18.52
N MET A 296 -19.20 -6.04 -18.36
CA MET A 296 -19.46 -7.46 -18.61
C MET A 296 -19.22 -7.86 -20.07
N ALA A 297 -19.61 -7.00 -21.01
CA ALA A 297 -19.48 -7.26 -22.43
C ALA A 297 -18.03 -7.15 -22.95
N THR A 298 -17.18 -6.34 -22.31
CA THR A 298 -15.86 -5.99 -22.86
C THR A 298 -14.68 -6.31 -21.95
N VAL A 299 -14.92 -6.49 -20.65
CA VAL A 299 -13.89 -6.73 -19.64
C VAL A 299 -14.03 -8.12 -19.06
N ALA A 300 -15.07 -8.40 -18.26
CA ALA A 300 -15.35 -9.71 -17.68
C ALA A 300 -16.73 -9.76 -17.01
N SER A 301 -17.38 -10.92 -17.01
CA SER A 301 -18.59 -11.20 -16.22
C SER A 301 -18.34 -12.07 -14.99
N SER A 302 -17.13 -12.62 -14.85
CA SER A 302 -16.72 -13.45 -13.70
C SER A 302 -15.20 -13.42 -13.48
N GLY A 303 -14.72 -14.11 -12.44
CA GLY A 303 -13.29 -14.35 -12.20
C GLY A 303 -12.68 -13.39 -11.17
N ALA A 304 -11.39 -13.09 -11.31
CA ALA A 304 -10.65 -12.22 -10.39
C ALA A 304 -11.32 -10.85 -10.21
N GLY A 305 -11.48 -10.45 -8.95
CA GLY A 305 -12.18 -9.24 -8.58
C GLY A 305 -12.30 -9.08 -7.07
N PRO A 306 -13.12 -8.11 -6.61
CA PRO A 306 -13.39 -7.91 -5.19
C PRO A 306 -13.86 -9.20 -4.49
N GLY A 307 -13.57 -9.34 -3.19
CA GLY A 307 -14.17 -10.43 -2.40
C GLY A 307 -13.58 -11.80 -2.62
N TYR A 308 -14.39 -12.72 -3.15
CA TYR A 308 -13.99 -14.03 -3.68
C TYR A 308 -14.00 -14.08 -5.22
N GLY A 309 -14.01 -12.91 -5.85
CA GLY A 309 -14.09 -12.76 -7.29
C GLY A 309 -15.47 -12.30 -7.74
N LEU A 310 -15.50 -11.73 -8.94
CA LEU A 310 -16.72 -11.30 -9.59
C LEU A 310 -17.60 -12.52 -9.89
N ASN A 311 -18.84 -12.48 -9.43
CA ASN A 311 -19.83 -13.56 -9.57
C ASN A 311 -21.22 -12.93 -9.74
N VAL A 312 -21.46 -12.36 -10.92
CA VAL A 312 -22.69 -11.63 -11.20
C VAL A 312 -23.88 -12.59 -11.31
N ARG A 313 -24.89 -12.42 -10.46
CA ARG A 313 -26.16 -13.18 -10.51
C ARG A 313 -27.34 -12.27 -10.18
N ARG A 314 -28.47 -12.48 -10.86
CA ARG A 314 -29.71 -11.75 -10.57
C ARG A 314 -30.38 -12.28 -9.33
N GLU A 315 -30.93 -11.37 -8.55
CA GLU A 315 -31.80 -11.67 -7.41
C GLU A 315 -33.24 -11.20 -7.74
N GLU A 316 -34.26 -11.87 -7.17
CA GLU A 316 -35.68 -11.67 -7.54
C GLU A 316 -36.26 -10.29 -7.15
N SER A 317 -35.48 -9.40 -6.52
CA SER A 317 -35.96 -8.19 -5.83
C SER A 317 -35.54 -6.85 -6.45
N GLY A 318 -35.03 -6.82 -7.70
CA GLY A 318 -34.48 -5.59 -8.29
C GLY A 318 -33.03 -5.31 -7.86
N TRP A 319 -32.36 -6.36 -7.41
CA TRP A 319 -30.98 -6.36 -6.97
C TRP A 319 -30.15 -7.33 -7.81
N VAL A 320 -28.86 -7.06 -7.91
CA VAL A 320 -27.90 -7.91 -8.59
C VAL A 320 -26.77 -8.20 -7.63
N HIS A 321 -26.55 -9.47 -7.31
CA HIS A 321 -25.37 -9.85 -6.57
C HIS A 321 -24.12 -9.70 -7.45
N LEU A 322 -23.07 -9.10 -6.88
CA LEU A 322 -21.80 -8.82 -7.57
C LEU A 322 -20.68 -9.76 -7.16
N ALA A 323 -20.47 -9.93 -5.85
CA ALA A 323 -19.39 -10.75 -5.30
C ALA A 323 -19.62 -11.06 -3.83
N ASP A 324 -19.21 -12.25 -3.42
CA ASP A 324 -19.22 -12.63 -2.01
C ASP A 324 -18.12 -11.88 -1.25
N ALA A 325 -18.48 -11.27 -0.11
CA ALA A 325 -17.64 -10.43 0.73
C ALA A 325 -17.24 -11.11 2.05
N GLY A 326 -17.29 -12.43 2.15
CA GLY A 326 -16.92 -13.13 3.38
C GLY A 326 -17.99 -14.08 3.88
N CYS A 327 -17.75 -14.57 5.10
CA CYS A 327 -18.60 -15.51 5.83
C CYS A 327 -20.01 -14.92 6.12
N GLY A 328 -20.87 -14.81 5.11
CA GLY A 328 -22.25 -14.31 5.20
C GLY A 328 -22.45 -12.85 4.77
N ALA A 329 -21.42 -12.19 4.22
CA ALA A 329 -21.52 -10.86 3.67
C ALA A 329 -21.35 -10.87 2.15
N GLU A 330 -22.01 -9.96 1.44
CA GLU A 330 -21.96 -9.86 -0.02
C GLU A 330 -22.04 -8.41 -0.50
N TRP A 331 -21.49 -8.15 -1.70
CA TRP A 331 -21.76 -6.91 -2.42
C TRP A 331 -22.91 -7.11 -3.39
N VAL A 332 -23.89 -6.23 -3.31
CA VAL A 332 -25.09 -6.23 -4.15
C VAL A 332 -25.30 -4.86 -4.76
N LEU A 333 -25.78 -4.83 -6.00
CA LEU A 333 -26.15 -3.62 -6.73
C LEU A 333 -27.66 -3.44 -6.69
N GLU A 334 -28.11 -2.29 -6.22
CA GLU A 334 -29.50 -1.85 -6.30
C GLU A 334 -29.75 -1.21 -7.67
N LEU A 335 -30.70 -1.74 -8.44
CA LEU A 335 -30.95 -1.24 -9.81
C LEU A 335 -31.66 0.11 -9.85
N ALA A 336 -32.46 0.45 -8.82
CA ALA A 336 -33.27 1.66 -8.80
C ALA A 336 -32.41 2.94 -8.79
N GLU A 337 -31.42 2.98 -7.89
CA GLU A 337 -30.56 4.16 -7.68
C GLU A 337 -29.12 3.93 -8.15
N ASN A 338 -28.81 2.75 -8.71
CA ASN A 338 -27.47 2.34 -9.14
C ASN A 338 -26.42 2.39 -8.01
N ILE A 339 -26.81 2.00 -6.80
CA ILE A 339 -25.94 2.03 -5.62
C ILE A 339 -25.44 0.61 -5.35
N VAL A 340 -24.13 0.48 -5.15
CA VAL A 340 -23.53 -0.76 -4.63
C VAL A 340 -23.56 -0.70 -3.11
N TRP A 341 -24.11 -1.75 -2.51
CA TRP A 341 -24.22 -1.94 -1.08
C TRP A 341 -23.33 -3.10 -0.63
N LEU A 342 -22.77 -2.98 0.57
CA LEU A 342 -22.24 -4.11 1.33
C LEU A 342 -23.34 -4.59 2.27
N ASP A 343 -23.89 -5.76 1.99
CA ASP A 343 -24.85 -6.44 2.84
C ASP A 343 -24.09 -7.36 3.80
N ALA A 344 -24.02 -6.95 5.07
CA ALA A 344 -23.44 -7.73 6.15
C ALA A 344 -24.50 -8.08 7.20
N ARG A 345 -25.79 -8.11 6.83
CA ARG A 345 -26.90 -8.32 7.78
C ARG A 345 -26.81 -9.66 8.52
N ALA A 346 -26.27 -10.69 7.86
CA ALA A 346 -26.03 -11.98 8.50
C ALA A 346 -24.85 -11.98 9.48
N CYS A 347 -23.97 -10.97 9.42
CA CYS A 347 -22.75 -10.87 10.23
C CYS A 347 -22.94 -9.89 11.40
N ASP A 348 -23.29 -8.63 11.11
CA ASP A 348 -23.41 -7.54 12.10
C ASP A 348 -24.73 -6.78 12.03
N GLY A 349 -25.66 -7.22 11.19
CA GLY A 349 -26.97 -6.58 11.00
C GLY A 349 -26.92 -5.32 10.13
N SER A 350 -25.76 -4.94 9.60
CA SER A 350 -25.61 -3.72 8.81
C SER A 350 -25.77 -3.96 7.31
N MET A 351 -26.27 -2.93 6.63
CA MET A 351 -26.27 -2.82 5.19
C MET A 351 -25.90 -1.37 4.87
N VAL A 352 -24.76 -1.18 4.18
CA VAL A 352 -24.17 0.15 4.00
C VAL A 352 -23.93 0.43 2.52
N PRO A 353 -24.20 1.65 2.03
CA PRO A 353 -23.87 2.02 0.67
C PRO A 353 -22.35 2.22 0.57
N VAL A 354 -21.74 1.67 -0.47
CA VAL A 354 -20.26 1.64 -0.63
C VAL A 354 -19.77 2.26 -1.92
N ALA A 355 -20.62 2.36 -2.95
CA ALA A 355 -20.31 3.08 -4.18
C ALA A 355 -21.61 3.52 -4.90
N SER A 356 -21.51 4.56 -5.71
CA SER A 356 -22.61 5.10 -6.53
C SER A 356 -22.71 4.49 -7.94
N SER A 357 -21.93 3.44 -8.22
CA SER A 357 -21.95 2.68 -9.47
C SER A 357 -21.16 1.39 -9.34
N PHE A 358 -21.42 0.44 -10.25
CA PHE A 358 -20.62 -0.78 -10.38
C PHE A 358 -19.14 -0.47 -10.65
N THR A 359 -18.87 0.45 -11.59
CA THR A 359 -17.50 0.82 -11.95
C THR A 359 -16.77 1.48 -10.79
N GLY A 360 -17.43 2.40 -10.08
CA GLY A 360 -16.85 3.06 -8.91
C GLY A 360 -16.50 2.06 -7.80
N TRP A 361 -17.33 1.04 -7.58
CA TRP A 361 -17.04 -0.05 -6.64
C TRP A 361 -15.81 -0.88 -7.07
N TYR A 362 -15.77 -1.32 -8.33
CA TYR A 362 -14.68 -2.15 -8.84
C TYR A 362 -13.34 -1.40 -8.85
N GLU A 363 -13.35 -0.12 -9.26
CA GLU A 363 -12.17 0.74 -9.26
C GLU A 363 -11.67 1.05 -7.85
N SER A 364 -12.57 1.27 -6.89
CA SER A 364 -12.21 1.45 -5.48
C SER A 364 -11.53 0.21 -4.90
N TRP A 365 -11.99 -0.98 -5.26
CA TRP A 365 -11.29 -2.22 -4.91
C TRP A 365 -9.91 -2.29 -5.55
N LEU A 366 -9.80 -1.99 -6.85
CA LEU A 366 -8.54 -2.07 -7.59
C LEU A 366 -7.47 -1.17 -6.96
N ASP A 367 -7.82 0.07 -6.63
CA ASP A 367 -6.90 1.00 -5.96
C ASP A 367 -6.54 0.53 -4.56
N ASN A 368 -7.51 0.03 -3.80
CA ASN A 368 -7.26 -0.57 -2.50
C ASN A 368 -6.32 -1.79 -2.62
N ALA A 369 -6.44 -2.59 -3.69
CA ALA A 369 -5.61 -3.74 -3.93
C ALA A 369 -4.17 -3.39 -4.30
N ILE A 370 -4.00 -2.32 -5.08
CA ILE A 370 -2.70 -1.79 -5.49
C ILE A 370 -1.98 -1.09 -4.33
N ARG A 371 -2.69 -0.24 -3.59
CA ARG A 371 -2.11 0.68 -2.59
C ARG A 371 -2.14 0.13 -1.16
N ASN A 372 -2.72 -1.05 -0.97
CA ASN A 372 -3.02 -1.63 0.34
C ASN A 372 -3.84 -0.68 1.26
N GLY A 373 -4.79 0.06 0.66
CA GLY A 373 -5.64 1.02 1.37
C GLY A 373 -6.51 1.86 0.42
N GLY A 374 -7.72 2.25 0.86
CA GLY A 374 -8.66 3.04 0.05
C GLY A 374 -10.06 3.18 0.69
N PRO A 375 -10.98 3.92 0.06
CA PRO A 375 -12.38 4.08 0.52
C PRO A 375 -13.22 2.81 0.30
N PHE A 376 -12.61 1.71 -0.13
CA PHE A 376 -13.29 0.42 -0.27
C PHE A 376 -13.81 -0.02 1.09
N ALA A 377 -15.14 0.06 1.25
CA ALA A 377 -15.80 -0.26 2.49
C ALA A 377 -15.59 -1.75 2.81
N LYS A 378 -15.16 -1.98 4.05
CA LYS A 378 -14.95 -3.31 4.62
C LYS A 378 -15.84 -3.39 5.86
N TRP A 379 -16.45 -4.52 6.09
CA TRP A 379 -17.00 -4.84 7.40
C TRP A 379 -15.89 -5.44 8.27
N SER A 380 -15.99 -5.28 9.59
CA SER A 380 -15.01 -5.87 10.51
C SER A 380 -15.34 -7.35 10.70
N TYR A 381 -14.57 -8.23 10.07
CA TYR A 381 -14.72 -9.68 10.29
C TYR A 381 -14.42 -10.13 11.72
N GLU A 382 -13.87 -9.27 12.58
CA GLU A 382 -13.71 -9.59 14.01
C GLU A 382 -15.06 -9.79 14.69
N VAL A 383 -16.13 -9.24 14.11
CA VAL A 383 -17.48 -9.42 14.62
C VAL A 383 -18.14 -10.72 14.15
N ASP A 384 -17.55 -11.40 13.15
CA ASP A 384 -18.06 -12.64 12.55
C ASP A 384 -18.12 -13.79 13.57
N ALA A 385 -19.24 -14.51 13.58
CA ALA A 385 -19.45 -15.62 14.50
C ALA A 385 -18.45 -16.77 14.25
N ALA A 386 -18.13 -17.10 13.00
CA ALA A 386 -17.13 -18.11 12.67
C ALA A 386 -15.71 -17.64 13.05
N TYR A 387 -15.37 -16.35 12.89
CA TYR A 387 -14.12 -15.79 13.39
C TYR A 387 -14.03 -15.90 14.92
N LYS A 388 -15.06 -15.48 15.65
CA LYS A 388 -15.10 -15.55 17.12
C LYS A 388 -15.03 -16.97 17.62
N MET A 389 -15.79 -17.90 17.03
CA MET A 389 -15.73 -19.32 17.37
C MET A 389 -14.33 -19.90 17.13
N LEU A 390 -13.68 -19.50 16.04
CA LEU A 390 -12.35 -19.97 15.69
C LEU A 390 -11.28 -19.40 16.62
N ALA A 391 -11.31 -18.10 16.90
CA ALA A 391 -10.39 -17.45 17.84
C ALA A 391 -10.56 -18.02 19.25
N ASP A 392 -11.80 -18.16 19.74
CA ASP A 392 -12.11 -18.79 21.03
C ASP A 392 -11.61 -20.23 21.11
N ALA A 393 -11.73 -21.00 20.04
CA ALA A 393 -11.24 -22.38 20.00
C ALA A 393 -9.72 -22.41 20.12
N VAL A 394 -9.01 -21.58 19.33
CA VAL A 394 -7.55 -21.48 19.38
C VAL A 394 -7.06 -21.02 20.75
N ASP A 395 -7.71 -20.01 21.35
CA ASP A 395 -7.35 -19.52 22.69
C ASP A 395 -7.56 -20.58 23.77
N LYS A 396 -8.56 -21.46 23.62
CA LYS A 396 -8.87 -22.51 24.61
C LYS A 396 -7.95 -23.73 24.53
N VAL A 397 -7.57 -24.16 23.32
CA VAL A 397 -6.83 -25.42 23.15
C VAL A 397 -5.39 -25.23 22.67
N GLY A 398 -5.00 -24.01 22.33
CA GLY A 398 -3.71 -23.69 21.72
C GLY A 398 -3.68 -23.96 20.20
N PRO A 399 -2.75 -23.32 19.47
CA PRO A 399 -2.69 -23.39 18.00
C PRO A 399 -2.46 -24.81 17.48
N ASP A 400 -1.69 -25.64 18.19
CA ASP A 400 -1.38 -27.02 17.78
C ASP A 400 -2.61 -27.95 17.85
N ALA A 401 -3.46 -27.80 18.87
CA ALA A 401 -4.65 -28.63 19.05
C ALA A 401 -5.88 -28.09 18.28
N ALA A 402 -5.86 -26.81 17.88
CA ALA A 402 -6.91 -26.23 17.04
C ALA A 402 -7.01 -26.91 15.66
N HIS A 403 -5.93 -27.56 15.22
CA HIS A 403 -5.85 -28.38 14.01
C HIS A 403 -7.04 -29.35 13.84
N ASP A 404 -7.47 -30.00 14.93
CA ASP A 404 -8.51 -31.05 14.85
C ASP A 404 -9.94 -30.51 15.02
N LEU A 405 -10.11 -29.28 15.49
CA LEU A 405 -11.41 -28.66 15.73
C LEU A 405 -11.96 -27.93 14.49
N VAL A 406 -11.09 -27.50 13.56
CA VAL A 406 -11.43 -26.54 12.51
C VAL A 406 -11.26 -27.14 11.11
N ARG A 407 -11.80 -28.35 10.90
CA ARG A 407 -11.77 -29.02 9.59
C ARG A 407 -12.91 -28.59 8.63
N THR A 408 -13.79 -27.68 9.04
CA THR A 408 -15.11 -27.50 8.38
C THR A 408 -15.57 -26.05 8.27
N VAL A 409 -14.75 -25.17 7.68
CA VAL A 409 -15.27 -23.95 7.04
C VAL A 409 -15.02 -24.10 5.54
N LYS A 410 -16.01 -24.65 4.84
CA LYS A 410 -15.95 -24.98 3.42
C LYS A 410 -16.71 -23.92 2.63
N ILE A 411 -15.99 -23.04 1.93
CA ILE A 411 -16.61 -22.22 0.88
C ILE A 411 -16.66 -23.06 -0.39
N ARG A 412 -17.74 -22.94 -1.17
CA ARG A 412 -17.84 -23.55 -2.49
C ARG A 412 -17.83 -22.45 -3.54
N GLU A 413 -17.04 -22.62 -4.60
CA GLU A 413 -17.16 -21.78 -5.79
C GLU A 413 -18.48 -22.09 -6.53
N PRO A 414 -18.93 -21.23 -7.47
CA PRO A 414 -20.13 -21.50 -8.28
C PRO A 414 -20.12 -22.85 -9.02
N GLY A 415 -18.94 -23.40 -9.33
CA GLY A 415 -18.76 -24.74 -9.91
C GLY A 415 -18.81 -25.91 -8.91
N GLY A 416 -18.99 -25.64 -7.62
CA GLY A 416 -19.16 -26.64 -6.56
C GLY A 416 -17.87 -27.12 -5.88
N SER A 417 -16.69 -26.77 -6.42
CA SER A 417 -15.38 -27.09 -5.82
C SER A 417 -15.18 -26.36 -4.50
N LEU A 418 -14.41 -26.96 -3.60
CA LEU A 418 -14.06 -26.33 -2.32
C LEU A 418 -13.00 -25.25 -2.56
N VAL A 419 -13.33 -24.02 -2.16
CA VAL A 419 -12.37 -22.93 -2.03
C VAL A 419 -11.96 -22.89 -0.56
N GLY A 420 -10.67 -22.64 -0.30
CA GLY A 420 -10.06 -22.66 1.03
C GLY A 420 -10.75 -21.79 2.09
N PRO A 421 -10.19 -21.67 3.31
CA PRO A 421 -10.85 -20.94 4.39
C PRO A 421 -11.14 -19.49 4.01
N CYS A 422 -12.25 -18.95 4.51
CA CYS A 422 -12.65 -17.56 4.28
C CYS A 422 -11.55 -16.60 4.77
N HIS A 423 -11.41 -15.39 4.19
CA HIS A 423 -10.35 -14.44 4.55
C HIS A 423 -10.31 -14.13 6.05
N ALA A 424 -11.48 -14.10 6.71
CA ALA A 424 -11.59 -13.97 8.17
C ALA A 424 -10.90 -15.13 8.91
N CYS A 425 -11.15 -16.37 8.47
CA CYS A 425 -10.48 -17.55 9.01
C CYS A 425 -8.97 -17.53 8.72
N GLN A 426 -8.56 -17.12 7.51
CA GLN A 426 -7.14 -16.93 7.18
C GLN A 426 -6.43 -15.95 8.12
N ARG A 427 -7.08 -14.86 8.56
CA ARG A 427 -6.45 -13.99 9.56
C ARG A 427 -6.26 -14.69 10.89
N VAL A 428 -7.22 -15.50 11.37
CA VAL A 428 -6.99 -16.27 12.60
C VAL A 428 -5.76 -17.16 12.42
N TYR A 429 -5.66 -17.89 11.31
CA TYR A 429 -4.51 -18.74 11.08
C TYR A 429 -3.19 -17.98 11.01
N TYR A 430 -3.14 -16.85 10.31
CA TYR A 430 -1.94 -16.01 10.27
C TYR A 430 -1.57 -15.47 11.67
N ARG A 431 -2.55 -14.91 12.40
CA ARG A 431 -2.35 -14.34 13.74
C ARG A 431 -1.80 -15.35 14.74
N TYR A 432 -2.27 -16.59 14.66
CA TYR A 432 -1.85 -17.67 15.55
C TYR A 432 -0.78 -18.58 14.93
N GLN A 433 -0.18 -18.19 13.81
CA GLN A 433 0.88 -18.92 13.09
C GLN A 433 0.52 -20.37 12.72
N ILE A 434 -0.75 -20.64 12.44
CA ILE A 434 -1.25 -21.95 12.03
C ILE A 434 -0.90 -22.16 10.53
N PRO A 435 -0.23 -23.26 10.14
CA PRO A 435 0.18 -23.49 8.76
C PRO A 435 -0.98 -23.58 7.77
N SER A 436 -0.81 -23.08 6.54
CA SER A 436 -1.84 -23.18 5.49
C SER A 436 -2.10 -24.61 4.99
N THR A 437 -1.18 -25.55 5.25
CA THR A 437 -1.30 -26.97 4.90
C THR A 437 -2.44 -27.68 5.61
N VAL A 438 -2.96 -27.10 6.70
CA VAL A 438 -4.09 -27.64 7.48
C VAL A 438 -5.39 -27.72 6.66
N PHE A 439 -5.47 -27.03 5.51
CA PHE A 439 -6.65 -27.01 4.62
C PHE A 439 -6.50 -27.85 3.35
N ARG A 440 -5.34 -28.48 3.12
CA ARG A 440 -5.20 -29.41 2.00
C ARG A 440 -5.91 -30.69 2.39
N LEU A 441 -7.05 -30.94 1.75
CA LEU A 441 -7.60 -32.29 1.67
C LEU A 441 -6.71 -33.05 0.68
N ASP A 442 -6.30 -34.26 1.09
CA ASP A 442 -5.87 -35.30 0.16
C ASP A 442 -6.99 -35.63 -0.85
#